data_AF-A0A0R2P3W1-F1
#
_entry.id   AF-A0A0R2P3W1-F1
#
_cell.length_a   1.000
_cell.length_b   1.000
_cell.length_c   1.000
_cell.angle_alpha   90.00
_cell.angle_beta   90.00
_cell.angle_gamma   90.00
#
_symmetry.space_group_name_H-M   'P 1'
#
loop_
_entity.id
_entity.type
_entity.pdbx_description
1 polymer ?
#
loop_
_entity_poly.entity_id
_entity_poly.type
_entity_poly.pdbx_seq_one_letter_code
_entity_poly.pdbx_strand_id
1 'polypeptide(L)' 'MSDLIIEKLLEKRDSYLTIIKHLSFELMMDLTDIEIKEIKEVEKNTLDQLKSIQQEIAEILSQNQS' A
#
# COMPACT_ATOMS: atom_id res chain seq x y z
N MET A 1 -22.02 2.99 -8.45
CA MET A 1 -21.68 2.86 -7.01
C MET A 1 -20.37 2.09 -6.85
N SER A 2 -20.17 0.99 -7.59
CA SER A 2 -18.88 0.29 -7.70
C SER A 2 -17.72 1.19 -8.16
N ASP A 3 -17.94 2.12 -9.10
CA ASP A 3 -16.87 3.01 -9.60
C ASP A 3 -16.32 3.95 -8.52
N LEU A 4 -17.20 4.53 -7.70
CA LEU A 4 -16.80 5.39 -6.57
C LEU A 4 -16.02 4.60 -5.49
N ILE A 5 -16.35 3.32 -5.31
CA ILE A 5 -15.63 2.44 -4.38
C ILE A 5 -14.23 2.14 -4.94
N ILE A 6 -14.14 1.79 -6.23
CA ILE A 6 -12.86 1.55 -6.91
C ILE A 6 -11.98 2.80 -6.87
N GLU A 7 -12.53 3.98 -7.14
CA GLU A 7 -11.79 5.25 -7.09
C GLU A 7 -11.15 5.47 -5.71
N LYS A 8 -11.93 5.30 -4.63
CA LYS A 8 -11.39 5.40 -3.25
C LYS A 8 -10.34 4.35 -2.94
N LEU A 9 -10.49 3.13 -3.45
CA LEU A 9 -9.48 2.07 -3.26
C LEU A 9 -8.18 2.40 -4.01
N LEU A 10 -8.28 2.98 -5.21
CA LEU A 10 -7.12 3.45 -5.98
C LEU A 10 -6.43 4.63 -5.31
N GLU A 11 -7.18 5.61 -4.78
CA GLU A 11 -6.62 6.71 -3.97
C GLU A 11 -5.87 6.18 -2.75
N LYS A 12 -6.46 5.21 -2.04
CA LYS A 12 -5.85 4.58 -0.87
C LYS A 12 -4.59 3.80 -1.26
N ARG A 13 -4.60 3.07 -2.39
CA ARG A 13 -3.41 2.40 -2.94
C ARG A 13 -2.29 3.40 -3.20
N ASP A 14 -2.60 4.53 -3.84
CA ASP A 14 -1.60 5.53 -4.21
C ASP A 14 -0.99 6.21 -2.97
N SER A 15 -1.78 6.40 -1.91
CA SER A 15 -1.29 6.84 -0.61
C SER A 15 -0.28 5.84 -0.01
N TYR A 16 -0.58 4.54 0.00
CA TYR A 16 0.36 3.52 0.50
C TYR A 16 1.62 3.38 -0.36
N LEU A 17 1.51 3.51 -1.68
CA LEU A 17 2.69 3.54 -2.56
C LEU A 17 3.60 4.74 -2.25
N THR A 18 3.00 5.88 -1.89
CA THR A 18 3.75 7.06 -1.46
C THR A 18 4.49 6.82 -0.15
N ILE A 19 3.90 6.07 0.79
CA ILE A 19 4.55 5.65 2.04
C ILE A 19 5.76 4.76 1.73
N ILE A 20 5.61 3.71 0.89
CA ILE A 20 6.73 2.84 0.49
C ILE A 20 7.88 3.64 -0.11
N LYS A 21 7.56 4.62 -0.97
CA LYS A 21 8.56 5.50 -1.58
C LYS A 21 9.30 6.33 -0.53
N HIS A 22 8.62 6.85 0.49
CA HIS A 22 9.27 7.59 1.58
C HIS A 22 10.19 6.69 2.41
N LEU A 23 9.71 5.51 2.83
CA LEU A 23 10.52 4.54 3.57
C LEU A 23 11.77 4.13 2.78
N SER A 24 11.65 3.99 1.47
CA SER A 24 12.79 3.69 0.58
C SER A 24 13.85 4.79 0.61
N PHE A 25 13.46 6.06 0.73
CA PHE A 25 14.41 7.16 0.89
C PHE A 25 15.01 7.21 2.28
N GLU A 26 14.22 6.93 3.32
CA GLU A 26 14.72 6.88 4.70
C GLU A 26 15.82 5.83 4.86
N LEU A 27 15.64 4.65 4.24
CA LEU A 27 16.64 3.58 4.23
C LEU A 27 17.97 3.93 3.54
N MET A 28 18.03 5.05 2.80
CA MET A 28 19.28 5.54 2.20
C MET A 28 20.06 6.48 3.15
N MET A 29 19.50 6.83 4.30
CA MET A 29 20.16 7.65 5.32
C MET A 29 21.07 6.80 6.22
N ASP A 30 21.90 7.46 7.01
CA ASP A 30 22.66 6.80 8.07
C ASP A 30 21.73 6.53 9.27
N LEU A 31 21.21 5.31 9.32
CA LEU A 31 20.23 4.84 10.31
C LEU A 31 20.86 3.82 11.24
N THR A 32 20.36 3.79 12.47
CA THR A 32 20.64 2.70 13.41
C THR A 32 19.91 1.42 13.02
N ASP A 33 20.41 0.27 13.49
CA ASP A 33 19.76 -1.03 13.29
C ASP A 33 18.31 -1.07 13.80
N ILE A 34 18.01 -0.28 14.84
CA ILE A 34 16.66 -0.18 15.42
C ILE A 34 15.74 0.55 14.45
N GLU A 35 16.16 1.71 13.93
CA GLU A 35 15.38 2.47 12.94
C GLU A 35 15.16 1.67 11.66
N ILE A 36 16.18 0.94 11.18
CA ILE A 36 16.05 0.05 10.02
C ILE A 36 14.98 -1.03 10.28
N LYS A 37 14.96 -1.61 11.49
CA LYS A 37 13.98 -2.63 11.85
C LYS A 37 12.55 -2.07 11.90
N GLU A 38 12.38 -0.88 12.47
CA GLU A 38 11.09 -0.18 12.53
C GLU A 38 10.58 0.16 11.12
N ILE A 39 11.44 0.70 10.26
CA ILE A 39 11.10 1.00 8.87
C ILE A 39 10.65 -0.25 8.12
N LYS A 40 11.36 -1.38 8.28
CA LYS A 40 10.98 -2.66 7.64
C LYS A 40 9.66 -3.21 8.15
N GLU A 41 9.31 -2.97 9.42
CA GLU A 41 8.01 -3.36 9.96
C GLU A 41 6.88 -2.53 9.34
N VAL A 42 7.07 -1.21 9.21
CA VAL A 42 6.11 -0.33 8.53
C VAL A 42 6.00 -0.69 7.04
N GLU A 43 7.11 -0.97 6.38
CA GLU A 43 7.15 -1.42 4.98
C GLU A 43 6.33 -2.69 4.79
N LYS A 44 6.57 -3.72 5.62
CA LYS A 44 5.82 -4.97 5.59
C LYS A 44 4.32 -4.76 5.75
N ASN A 45 3.92 -4.00 6.78
CA ASN A 45 2.50 -3.73 7.04
C ASN A 45 1.85 -2.96 5.88
N THR A 46 2.60 -2.04 5.26
CA THR A 46 2.13 -1.28 4.10
C THR A 46 1.95 -2.17 2.87
N LEU A 47 2.87 -3.11 2.62
CA LEU A 47 2.74 -4.09 1.54
C LEU A 47 1.54 -5.02 1.74
N ASP A 48 1.26 -5.44 2.97
CA ASP A 48 0.08 -6.24 3.30
C ASP A 48 -1.23 -5.47 3.02
N GLN A 49 -1.29 -4.17 3.35
CA GLN A 49 -2.42 -3.30 3.01
C GLN A 49 -2.60 -3.16 1.50
N LEU A 50 -1.50 -2.94 0.75
CA LEU A 50 -1.53 -2.85 -0.71
C LEU A 50 -2.07 -4.14 -1.33
N LYS A 51 -1.66 -5.31 -0.82
CA LYS A 51 -2.16 -6.60 -1.29
C LYS A 51 -3.66 -6.76 -1.05
N SER A 52 -4.15 -6.36 0.13
CA SER A 52 -5.58 -6.39 0.45
C SER A 52 -6.39 -5.49 -0.46
N ILE A 53 -5.92 -4.26 -0.71
CA ILE A 53 -6.58 -3.30 -1.62
C ILE A 53 -6.64 -3.87 -3.04
N GLN A 54 -5.55 -4.46 -3.52
CA GLN A 54 -5.50 -5.06 -4.85
C GLN A 54 -6.47 -6.24 -4.99
N GLN A 55 -6.63 -7.05 -3.94
CA GLN A 55 -7.61 -8.13 -3.91
C GLN A 55 -9.05 -7.60 -3.96
N GLU A 56 -9.37 -6.59 -3.16
CA GLU A 56 -10.70 -5.97 -3.13
C GLU A 56 -11.07 -5.34 -4.49
N ILE A 57 -10.13 -4.64 -5.13
CA ILE A 57 -10.34 -4.11 -6.49
C ILE A 57 -10.62 -5.24 -7.48
N ALA A 58 -9.84 -6.33 -7.42
CA ALA A 58 -10.01 -7.47 -8.32
C ALA A 58 -11.37 -8.16 -8.11
N GLU A 59 -11.81 -8.32 -6.86
CA GLU A 59 -13.13 -8.88 -6.52
C GLU A 59 -14.26 -8.02 -7.09
N ILE A 60 -14.24 -6.71 -6.87
CA ILE A 60 -15.27 -5.80 -7.39
C ILE A 60 -15.31 -5.84 -8.92
N LEU A 61 -14.14 -5.81 -9.59
CA LEU A 61 -14.07 -5.89 -11.05
C LEU A 61 -14.60 -7.21 -11.58
N SER A 62 -14.34 -8.33 -10.90
CA SER A 62 -14.85 -9.64 -11.30
C SER A 62 -16.37 -9.75 -11.18
N GLN A 63 -16.96 -9.09 -10.17
CA GLN A 63 -18.41 -9.06 -9.96
C GLN A 63 -19.13 -8.17 -10.98
N ASN A 64 -18.51 -7.08 -11.43
CA ASN A 64 -19.09 -6.21 -12.46
C ASN A 64 -18.96 -6.77 -13.89
N GLN A 65 -18.22 -7.87 -14.09
CA GLN A 65 -18.08 -8.54 -15.39
C GLN A 65 -19.06 -9.72 -15.58
N SER A 66 -19.88 -10.03 -14.56
CA SER A 66 -20.94 -11.07 -14.60
C SER A 66 -22.31 -10.46 -14.86
#